data_AF-A0A1Q7PXX9-F1
#
_entry.id   AF-A0A1Q7PXX9-F1
#
_cell.length_a   1.000
_cell.length_b   1.000
_cell.length_c   1.000
_cell.angle_alpha   90.00
_cell.angle_beta   90.00
_cell.angle_gamma   90.00
#
_symmetry.space_group_name_H-M   'P 1'
#
loop_
_entity.id
_entity.type
_entity.pdbx_description
1 polymer ?
#
loop_
_entity_poly.entity_id
_entity_poly.type
_entity_poly.pdbx_seq_one_letter_code
_entity_poly.pdbx_strand_id
1 'polypeptide(L)'
;MANCSDFQASNLQISHVPVGIVMSNVDEASITGINFSDTGVAFSVYGSNHIRFANNQLVRSGSWWFSWFAHVSNSVITRNSISPTPYGIGITHGQNITVSENYMSDNIGLYLESSSGILVYHNNFLRPATDYQGGQNRWDNDYPSGGNYWTSFNGVDTCNGPNQDICISGDGIGDTPYVVYFGPDRYPLMKPFAPLVTGSVQFAPTSITSQNSGKYLTAKIGLPQGFNASNLIRSSIRLNETITASSVRLVTQPSATPLLIVTFSMTQVKELFSKPGIYTLQLTANLLTNTNFRPFQATATVSLVSS
;
A
#
# COMPACT_ATOMS: atom_id res chain seq x y z
N MET A 1 -29.31 1.98 -5.10
CA MET A 1 -28.97 2.82 -6.26
C MET A 1 -28.91 1.95 -7.49
N ALA A 2 -29.43 2.40 -8.63
CA ALA A 2 -29.37 1.62 -9.86
C ALA A 2 -29.30 2.50 -11.12
N ASN A 3 -28.51 2.09 -12.11
CA ASN A 3 -28.39 2.74 -13.43
C ASN A 3 -28.07 4.25 -13.34
N CYS A 4 -27.05 4.60 -12.57
CA CYS A 4 -26.65 5.99 -12.35
C CYS A 4 -25.13 6.15 -12.37
N SER A 5 -24.65 7.39 -12.53
CA SER A 5 -23.25 7.76 -12.36
C SER A 5 -23.05 8.72 -11.19
N ASP A 6 -21.80 8.96 -10.79
CA ASP A 6 -21.39 10.03 -9.87
C ASP A 6 -22.02 9.93 -8.47
N PHE A 7 -22.34 8.71 -8.03
CA PHE A 7 -22.98 8.51 -6.74
C PHE A 7 -22.00 8.67 -5.59
N GLN A 8 -22.39 9.41 -4.54
CA GLN A 8 -21.57 9.59 -3.36
C GLN A 8 -22.37 9.28 -2.09
N ALA A 9 -21.84 8.38 -1.27
CA ALA A 9 -22.27 8.13 0.10
C ALA A 9 -21.09 8.33 1.04
N SER A 10 -21.23 9.22 2.01
CA SER A 10 -20.16 9.42 2.99
C SER A 10 -20.66 9.68 4.41
N ASN A 11 -19.86 9.26 5.38
CA ASN A 11 -20.06 9.54 6.81
C ASN A 11 -21.42 9.10 7.37
N LEU A 12 -21.94 7.96 6.90
CA LEU A 12 -23.23 7.40 7.35
C LEU A 12 -23.04 6.31 8.40
N GLN A 13 -24.04 6.17 9.27
CA GLN A 13 -24.20 5.04 10.17
C GLN A 13 -25.37 4.20 9.67
N ILE A 14 -25.12 2.94 9.29
CA ILE A 14 -26.14 2.02 8.79
C ILE A 14 -26.15 0.82 9.72
N SER A 15 -27.21 0.68 10.51
CA SER A 15 -27.25 -0.35 11.55
C SER A 15 -28.59 -1.07 11.65
N HIS A 16 -28.55 -2.34 12.05
CA HIS A 16 -29.74 -3.16 12.34
C HIS A 16 -30.70 -3.27 11.14
N VAL A 17 -30.14 -3.31 9.93
CA VAL A 17 -30.91 -3.48 8.67
C VAL A 17 -30.57 -4.81 8.01
N PRO A 18 -31.52 -5.47 7.33
CA PRO A 18 -31.25 -6.69 6.59
C PRO A 18 -30.19 -6.50 5.50
N VAL A 19 -30.23 -5.36 4.80
CA VAL A 19 -29.27 -4.99 3.77
C VAL A 19 -28.93 -3.52 3.91
N GLY A 20 -27.62 -3.18 3.89
CA GLY A 20 -27.13 -1.81 3.97
C GLY A 20 -27.19 -1.10 2.62
N ILE A 21 -26.05 -1.00 1.92
CA ILE A 21 -25.97 -0.31 0.62
C ILE A 21 -26.10 -1.30 -0.53
N VAL A 22 -27.08 -1.08 -1.41
CA VAL A 22 -27.24 -1.84 -2.65
C VAL A 22 -26.99 -0.95 -3.86
N MET A 23 -26.11 -1.40 -4.75
CA MET A 23 -25.80 -0.73 -6.02
C MET A 23 -25.85 -1.72 -7.18
N SER A 24 -26.44 -1.31 -8.30
CA SER A 24 -26.53 -2.11 -9.51
C SER A 24 -26.30 -1.24 -10.75
N ASN A 25 -25.38 -1.62 -11.62
CA ASN A 25 -25.06 -0.87 -12.85
C ASN A 25 -24.74 0.62 -12.57
N VAL A 26 -23.86 0.86 -11.60
CA VAL A 26 -23.41 2.20 -11.24
C VAL A 26 -22.01 2.41 -11.79
N ASP A 27 -21.76 3.56 -12.40
CA ASP A 27 -20.41 3.98 -12.80
C ASP A 27 -19.98 5.15 -11.91
N GLU A 28 -18.70 5.24 -11.55
CA GLU A 28 -18.16 6.33 -10.74
C GLU A 28 -18.91 6.55 -9.42
N ALA A 29 -18.73 5.63 -8.47
CA ALA A 29 -19.32 5.77 -7.13
C ALA A 29 -18.28 5.86 -6.03
N SER A 30 -18.52 6.70 -5.04
CA SER A 30 -17.70 6.82 -3.83
C SER A 30 -18.50 6.48 -2.58
N ILE A 31 -18.04 5.48 -1.84
CA ILE A 31 -18.66 4.98 -0.60
C ILE A 31 -17.58 5.04 0.47
N THR A 32 -17.63 6.07 1.30
CA THR A 32 -16.52 6.39 2.20
C THR A 32 -16.91 6.78 3.60
N GLY A 33 -16.24 6.24 4.61
CA GLY A 33 -16.54 6.59 6.00
C GLY A 33 -17.90 6.06 6.47
N ILE A 34 -18.39 4.98 5.86
CA ILE A 34 -19.63 4.32 6.28
C ILE A 34 -19.33 3.35 7.41
N ASN A 35 -20.11 3.43 8.48
CA ASN A 35 -20.11 2.42 9.53
C ASN A 35 -21.33 1.52 9.39
N PHE A 36 -21.08 0.27 9.01
CA PHE A 36 -22.07 -0.79 8.99
C PHE A 36 -21.99 -1.58 10.29
N SER A 37 -23.07 -1.62 11.06
CA SER A 37 -23.14 -2.41 12.29
C SER A 37 -24.38 -3.28 12.36
N ASP A 38 -24.20 -4.56 12.70
CA ASP A 38 -25.33 -5.48 12.90
C ASP A 38 -26.26 -5.59 11.67
N THR A 39 -25.65 -5.64 10.48
CA THR A 39 -26.39 -5.77 9.20
C THR A 39 -26.38 -7.21 8.69
N GLY A 40 -27.47 -7.65 8.04
CA GLY A 40 -27.52 -8.97 7.41
C GLY A 40 -26.49 -9.09 6.28
N VAL A 41 -26.51 -8.13 5.35
CA VAL A 41 -25.50 -7.89 4.32
C VAL A 41 -25.13 -6.40 4.35
N ALA A 42 -23.86 -6.05 4.59
CA ALA A 42 -23.45 -4.65 4.69
C ALA A 42 -23.61 -3.92 3.36
N PHE A 43 -23.10 -4.53 2.29
CA PHE A 43 -23.23 -4.00 0.95
C PHE A 43 -23.37 -5.11 -0.10
N SER A 44 -24.04 -4.75 -1.20
CA SER A 44 -24.15 -5.55 -2.41
C SER A 44 -23.94 -4.64 -3.61
N VAL A 45 -22.83 -4.82 -4.32
CA VAL A 45 -22.48 -4.03 -5.52
C VAL A 45 -22.45 -4.97 -6.71
N TYR A 46 -23.25 -4.67 -7.73
CA TYR A 46 -23.40 -5.51 -8.91
C TYR A 46 -23.20 -4.74 -10.21
N GLY A 47 -22.46 -5.31 -11.17
CA GLY A 47 -22.37 -4.80 -12.54
C GLY A 47 -21.85 -3.35 -12.63
N SER A 48 -21.01 -2.94 -11.68
CA SER A 48 -20.65 -1.54 -11.46
C SER A 48 -19.17 -1.28 -11.75
N ASN A 49 -18.82 -0.05 -12.12
CA ASN A 49 -17.47 0.30 -12.57
C ASN A 49 -16.98 1.59 -11.88
N HIS A 50 -15.67 1.78 -11.76
CA HIS A 50 -15.07 2.94 -11.08
C HIS A 50 -15.59 3.17 -9.65
N ILE A 51 -15.67 2.10 -8.87
CA ILE A 51 -16.16 2.14 -7.49
C ILE A 51 -15.00 2.36 -6.52
N ARG A 52 -15.14 3.38 -5.68
CA ARG A 52 -14.24 3.65 -4.55
C ARG A 52 -14.95 3.28 -3.25
N PHE A 53 -14.55 2.18 -2.64
CA PHE A 53 -15.01 1.74 -1.32
C PHE A 53 -13.90 1.95 -0.30
N ALA A 54 -13.92 3.07 0.43
CA ALA A 54 -12.77 3.46 1.24
C ALA A 54 -13.08 3.97 2.65
N ASN A 55 -12.25 3.61 3.63
CA ASN A 55 -12.40 4.06 5.03
C ASN A 55 -13.74 3.62 5.66
N ASN A 56 -14.32 2.49 5.24
CA ASN A 56 -15.54 1.97 5.82
C ASN A 56 -15.24 0.99 6.95
N GLN A 57 -16.18 0.88 7.88
CA GLN A 57 -16.14 -0.06 8.97
C GLN A 57 -17.29 -1.05 8.87
N LEU A 58 -17.00 -2.34 8.96
CA LEU A 58 -17.98 -3.41 9.04
C LEU A 58 -17.84 -4.09 10.41
N VAL A 59 -18.87 -4.00 11.24
CA VAL A 59 -18.93 -4.58 12.58
C VAL A 59 -20.11 -5.53 12.65
N ARG A 60 -19.87 -6.81 12.96
CA ARG A 60 -20.93 -7.85 13.09
C ARG A 60 -21.95 -7.83 11.93
N SER A 61 -21.46 -7.55 10.73
CA SER A 61 -22.27 -7.39 9.52
C SER A 61 -22.01 -8.54 8.54
N GLY A 62 -22.91 -8.90 7.63
CA GLY A 62 -22.66 -10.09 6.78
C GLY A 62 -22.94 -11.39 7.53
N SER A 63 -23.99 -11.43 8.36
CA SER A 63 -24.36 -12.61 9.14
C SER A 63 -25.00 -13.73 8.31
N TRP A 64 -25.46 -13.43 7.10
CA TRP A 64 -26.15 -14.40 6.22
C TRP A 64 -25.32 -14.81 5.01
N TRP A 65 -24.45 -13.93 4.51
CA TRP A 65 -23.59 -14.14 3.36
C TRP A 65 -22.47 -13.08 3.35
N PHE A 66 -21.50 -13.21 2.44
CA PHE A 66 -20.49 -12.17 2.21
C PHE A 66 -21.13 -10.80 1.95
N SER A 67 -20.43 -9.72 2.29
CA SER A 67 -20.70 -8.43 1.64
C SER A 67 -19.89 -8.39 0.34
N TRP A 68 -20.52 -8.18 -0.81
CA TRP A 68 -19.91 -8.55 -2.09
C TRP A 68 -19.86 -7.45 -3.15
N PHE A 69 -18.83 -7.57 -3.98
CA PHE A 69 -18.69 -6.94 -5.29
C PHE A 69 -18.81 -8.04 -6.35
N ALA A 70 -19.83 -7.96 -7.21
CA ALA A 70 -20.09 -8.93 -8.26
C ALA A 70 -20.09 -8.23 -9.62
N HIS A 71 -19.32 -8.73 -10.59
CA HIS A 71 -19.16 -8.08 -11.91
C HIS A 71 -18.73 -6.62 -11.78
N VAL A 72 -17.79 -6.35 -10.88
CA VAL A 72 -17.26 -5.00 -10.64
C VAL A 72 -15.93 -4.83 -11.32
N SER A 73 -15.67 -3.67 -11.92
CA SER A 73 -14.41 -3.39 -12.60
C SER A 73 -13.78 -2.04 -12.26
N ASN A 74 -12.47 -1.92 -12.50
CA ASN A 74 -11.67 -0.69 -12.39
C ASN A 74 -11.91 0.06 -11.07
N SER A 75 -11.89 -0.68 -9.97
CA SER A 75 -12.37 -0.21 -8.67
C SER A 75 -11.29 -0.31 -7.59
N VAL A 76 -11.49 0.39 -6.47
CA VAL A 76 -10.54 0.44 -5.35
C VAL A 76 -11.27 0.18 -4.04
N ILE A 77 -10.80 -0.82 -3.30
CA ILE A 77 -11.26 -1.20 -1.97
C ILE A 77 -10.10 -0.94 -1.00
N THR A 78 -10.15 0.15 -0.24
CA THR A 78 -8.98 0.57 0.53
C THR A 78 -9.28 1.13 1.92
N ARG A 79 -8.39 0.88 2.89
CA ARG A 79 -8.50 1.43 4.26
C ARG A 79 -9.78 1.04 5.00
N ASN A 80 -10.40 -0.09 4.64
CA ASN A 80 -11.58 -0.58 5.35
C ASN A 80 -11.18 -1.42 6.56
N SER A 81 -12.01 -1.40 7.60
CA SER A 81 -11.84 -2.22 8.80
C SER A 81 -13.01 -3.19 8.91
N ILE A 82 -12.71 -4.48 8.84
CA ILE A 82 -13.70 -5.57 8.88
C ILE A 82 -13.46 -6.33 10.18
N SER A 83 -14.31 -6.04 11.18
CA SER A 83 -14.30 -6.63 12.51
C SER A 83 -15.19 -7.87 12.54
N PRO A 84 -14.88 -8.91 13.34
CA PRO A 84 -15.32 -10.29 13.09
C PRO A 84 -16.77 -10.41 12.64
N THR A 85 -16.94 -10.97 11.45
CA THR A 85 -18.20 -11.31 10.81
C THR A 85 -18.25 -12.84 10.64
N PRO A 86 -19.31 -13.42 10.08
CA PRO A 86 -19.22 -14.82 9.63
C PRO A 86 -18.55 -14.94 8.24
N TYR A 87 -18.70 -13.90 7.41
CA TYR A 87 -18.24 -13.84 6.02
C TYR A 87 -17.65 -12.46 5.72
N GLY A 88 -16.46 -12.42 5.09
CA GLY A 88 -15.71 -11.17 4.87
C GLY A 88 -16.19 -10.40 3.64
N ILE A 89 -15.23 -9.91 2.86
CA ILE A 89 -15.52 -9.32 1.54
C ILE A 89 -15.40 -10.40 0.46
N GLY A 90 -16.46 -10.54 -0.33
CA GLY A 90 -16.46 -11.35 -1.54
C GLY A 90 -16.28 -10.49 -2.79
N ILE A 91 -15.42 -10.92 -3.71
CA ILE A 91 -15.32 -10.37 -5.06
C ILE A 91 -15.54 -11.52 -6.03
N THR A 92 -16.61 -11.44 -6.82
CA THR A 92 -16.97 -12.45 -7.81
C THR A 92 -17.03 -11.82 -9.20
N HIS A 93 -16.41 -12.45 -10.19
CA HIS A 93 -16.33 -11.92 -11.56
C HIS A 93 -15.77 -10.48 -11.61
N GLY A 94 -14.89 -10.12 -10.68
CA GLY A 94 -14.27 -8.80 -10.59
C GLY A 94 -13.08 -8.66 -11.55
N GLN A 95 -12.83 -7.45 -12.03
CA GLN A 95 -11.75 -7.16 -12.97
C GLN A 95 -11.00 -5.87 -12.62
N ASN A 96 -9.66 -5.89 -12.62
CA ASN A 96 -8.85 -4.69 -12.38
C ASN A 96 -9.24 -3.96 -11.08
N ILE A 97 -9.32 -4.69 -9.96
CA ILE A 97 -9.65 -4.12 -8.65
C ILE A 97 -8.40 -4.08 -7.79
N THR A 98 -8.13 -2.93 -7.17
CA THR A 98 -7.09 -2.82 -6.14
C THR A 98 -7.69 -2.98 -4.76
N VAL A 99 -7.18 -3.94 -3.98
CA VAL A 99 -7.54 -4.18 -2.58
C VAL A 99 -6.32 -3.90 -1.72
N SER A 100 -6.29 -2.77 -1.02
CA SER A 100 -5.09 -2.38 -0.26
C SER A 100 -5.37 -1.65 1.04
N GLU A 101 -4.45 -1.75 2.00
CA GLU A 101 -4.52 -1.06 3.29
C GLU A 101 -5.76 -1.43 4.14
N ASN A 102 -6.40 -2.58 3.89
CA ASN A 102 -7.56 -3.02 4.67
C ASN A 102 -7.12 -3.84 5.89
N TYR A 103 -7.91 -3.76 6.96
CA TYR A 103 -7.75 -4.59 8.15
C TYR A 103 -8.84 -5.65 8.18
N MET A 104 -8.45 -6.92 8.00
CA MET A 104 -9.37 -8.05 7.84
C MET A 104 -9.22 -9.01 9.03
N SER A 105 -10.08 -8.83 10.02
CA SER A 105 -10.10 -9.66 11.24
C SER A 105 -11.17 -10.75 11.23
N ASP A 106 -11.80 -10.95 10.08
CA ASP A 106 -12.91 -11.87 9.91
C ASP A 106 -12.49 -13.29 9.53
N ASN A 107 -13.27 -14.33 9.87
CA ASN A 107 -13.01 -15.76 9.63
C ASN A 107 -12.52 -16.10 8.21
N ILE A 108 -12.97 -15.37 7.19
CA ILE A 108 -12.37 -15.34 5.85
C ILE A 108 -12.15 -13.87 5.51
N GLY A 109 -10.90 -13.45 5.30
CA GLY A 109 -10.58 -12.05 5.07
C GLY A 109 -11.12 -11.54 3.73
N LEU A 110 -10.63 -12.13 2.64
CA LEU A 110 -11.01 -11.82 1.26
C LEU A 110 -11.28 -13.10 0.49
N TYR A 111 -12.42 -13.17 -0.17
CA TYR A 111 -12.80 -14.27 -1.04
C TYR A 111 -12.85 -13.79 -2.48
N LEU A 112 -12.03 -14.38 -3.35
CA LEU A 112 -12.04 -14.14 -4.80
C LEU A 112 -12.56 -15.37 -5.53
N GLU A 113 -13.52 -15.17 -6.43
CA GLU A 113 -14.06 -16.21 -7.31
C GLU A 113 -14.15 -15.67 -8.74
N SER A 114 -13.59 -16.41 -9.70
CA SER A 114 -13.62 -16.07 -11.13
C SER A 114 -13.28 -14.62 -11.43
N SER A 115 -12.34 -14.06 -10.67
CA SER A 115 -11.90 -12.67 -10.75
C SER A 115 -10.47 -12.61 -11.26
N SER A 116 -10.14 -11.55 -12.00
CA SER A 116 -8.84 -11.40 -12.66
C SER A 116 -8.30 -9.98 -12.58
N GLY A 117 -6.97 -9.83 -12.64
CA GLY A 117 -6.35 -8.51 -12.50
C GLY A 117 -6.59 -7.87 -11.14
N ILE A 118 -6.86 -8.67 -10.10
CA ILE A 118 -7.00 -8.18 -8.74
C ILE A 118 -5.60 -7.98 -8.15
N LEU A 119 -5.34 -6.76 -7.66
CA LEU A 119 -4.07 -6.39 -7.02
C LEU A 119 -4.29 -6.22 -5.51
N VAL A 120 -3.76 -7.15 -4.72
CA VAL A 120 -3.96 -7.24 -3.27
C VAL A 120 -2.65 -7.03 -2.54
N TYR A 121 -2.48 -5.91 -1.82
CA TYR A 121 -1.24 -5.62 -1.10
C TYR A 121 -1.48 -4.70 0.10
N HIS A 122 -0.57 -4.69 1.07
CA HIS A 122 -0.63 -3.84 2.26
C HIS A 122 -1.88 -4.05 3.12
N ASN A 123 -2.55 -5.19 3.01
CA ASN A 123 -3.65 -5.56 3.90
C ASN A 123 -3.14 -6.31 5.13
N ASN A 124 -3.89 -6.25 6.21
CA ASN A 124 -3.66 -7.00 7.44
C ASN A 124 -4.67 -8.14 7.55
N PHE A 125 -4.27 -9.34 7.18
CA PHE A 125 -5.07 -10.56 7.25
C PHE A 125 -4.83 -11.29 8.57
N LEU A 126 -5.78 -11.20 9.50
CA LEU A 126 -5.77 -12.02 10.73
C LEU A 126 -6.39 -13.40 10.51
N ARG A 127 -6.91 -13.64 9.30
CA ARG A 127 -7.46 -14.90 8.84
C ARG A 127 -7.15 -15.07 7.35
N PRO A 128 -7.20 -16.29 6.81
CA PRO A 128 -6.83 -16.54 5.43
C PRO A 128 -7.69 -15.77 4.43
N ALA A 129 -7.09 -15.46 3.30
CA ALA A 129 -7.81 -15.10 2.08
C ALA A 129 -7.85 -16.32 1.15
N THR A 130 -8.76 -16.30 0.17
CA THR A 130 -8.87 -17.40 -0.79
C THR A 130 -9.07 -16.87 -2.20
N ASP A 131 -8.40 -17.54 -3.14
CA ASP A 131 -8.42 -17.19 -4.56
C ASP A 131 -8.79 -18.42 -5.41
N TYR A 132 -10.08 -18.58 -5.69
CA TYR A 132 -10.58 -19.62 -6.57
C TYR A 132 -10.42 -19.16 -8.03
N GLN A 133 -9.29 -19.56 -8.63
CA GLN A 133 -8.75 -19.22 -9.98
C GLN A 133 -7.56 -18.22 -10.01
N GLY A 134 -6.75 -18.19 -8.95
CA GLY A 134 -5.68 -17.21 -8.68
C GLY A 134 -4.43 -17.13 -9.56
N GLY A 135 -4.44 -17.69 -10.77
CA GLY A 135 -3.33 -17.50 -11.72
C GLY A 135 -3.28 -16.11 -12.38
N GLN A 136 -4.33 -15.30 -12.18
CA GLN A 136 -4.51 -14.01 -12.85
C GLN A 136 -4.53 -12.82 -11.89
N ASN A 137 -4.35 -13.09 -10.59
CA ASN A 137 -4.37 -12.11 -9.52
C ASN A 137 -2.99 -12.01 -8.89
N ARG A 138 -2.75 -10.89 -8.22
CA ARG A 138 -1.46 -10.57 -7.63
C ARG A 138 -1.63 -10.17 -6.19
N TRP A 139 -0.84 -10.80 -5.32
CA TRP A 139 -0.96 -10.67 -3.86
C TRP A 139 0.20 -9.86 -3.24
N ASP A 140 0.90 -9.05 -4.04
CA ASP A 140 1.97 -8.17 -3.58
C ASP A 140 2.14 -6.95 -4.49
N ASN A 141 2.86 -5.93 -4.02
CA ASN A 141 3.20 -4.72 -4.79
C ASN A 141 4.71 -4.60 -5.12
N ASP A 142 5.36 -5.74 -5.35
CA ASP A 142 6.78 -5.88 -5.69
C ASP A 142 7.71 -5.41 -4.58
N TYR A 143 8.98 -5.71 -4.74
CA TYR A 143 10.03 -5.19 -3.90
C TYR A 143 10.40 -3.75 -4.29
N PRO A 144 10.58 -2.80 -3.35
CA PRO A 144 10.57 -3.00 -1.90
C PRO A 144 9.21 -2.73 -1.25
N SER A 145 8.14 -2.45 -2.00
CA SER A 145 6.84 -2.10 -1.41
C SER A 145 6.29 -3.21 -0.50
N GLY A 146 6.52 -4.47 -0.89
CA GLY A 146 6.04 -5.64 -0.19
C GLY A 146 4.60 -6.01 -0.53
N GLY A 147 4.11 -7.05 0.14
CA GLY A 147 2.78 -7.59 -0.03
C GLY A 147 1.90 -7.34 1.19
N ASN A 148 1.28 -8.39 1.71
CA ASN A 148 0.31 -8.31 2.79
C ASN A 148 0.91 -8.86 4.10
N TYR A 149 0.36 -8.43 5.22
CA TYR A 149 0.63 -9.06 6.50
C TYR A 149 -0.36 -10.21 6.73
N TRP A 150 0.17 -11.36 7.11
CA TRP A 150 -0.61 -12.56 7.40
C TRP A 150 -0.32 -13.02 8.82
N THR A 151 -1.31 -13.06 9.70
CA THR A 151 -1.06 -13.51 11.09
C THR A 151 -0.58 -14.95 11.18
N SER A 152 -0.87 -15.77 10.15
CA SER A 152 -0.46 -17.17 10.06
C SER A 152 0.92 -17.37 9.43
N PHE A 153 1.53 -16.31 8.89
CA PHE A 153 2.85 -16.41 8.29
C PHE A 153 3.92 -16.44 9.38
N ASN A 154 4.62 -17.57 9.46
CA ASN A 154 5.69 -17.83 10.42
C ASN A 154 7.05 -17.99 9.70
N GLY A 155 7.23 -17.29 8.58
CA GLY A 155 8.49 -17.29 7.84
C GLY A 155 9.64 -16.62 8.61
N VAL A 156 10.82 -16.65 8.00
CA VAL A 156 12.02 -15.96 8.50
C VAL A 156 12.28 -14.70 7.67
N ASP A 157 13.01 -13.75 8.26
CA ASP A 157 13.37 -12.46 7.65
C ASP A 157 14.84 -12.18 8.00
N THR A 158 15.71 -12.79 7.21
CA THR A 158 17.16 -12.74 7.36
C THR A 158 17.84 -12.18 6.11
N CYS A 159 17.12 -12.13 5.00
CA CYS A 159 17.57 -11.66 3.71
C CYS A 159 16.76 -10.43 3.26
N ASN A 160 17.23 -9.79 2.20
CA ASN A 160 16.56 -8.64 1.60
C ASN A 160 16.78 -8.64 0.08
N GLY A 161 16.21 -7.63 -0.59
CA GLY A 161 16.35 -7.44 -2.03
C GLY A 161 15.23 -8.12 -2.84
N PRO A 162 15.14 -7.85 -4.15
CA PRO A 162 14.04 -8.34 -4.99
C PRO A 162 13.87 -9.86 -4.99
N ASN A 163 14.96 -10.62 -4.83
CA ASN A 163 14.94 -12.08 -4.80
C ASN A 163 15.00 -12.65 -3.38
N GLN A 164 15.06 -11.79 -2.35
CA GLN A 164 15.22 -12.19 -0.94
C GLN A 164 16.46 -13.08 -0.71
N ASP A 165 17.56 -12.78 -1.40
CA ASP A 165 18.81 -13.57 -1.40
C ASP A 165 20.03 -12.81 -0.83
N ILE A 166 19.86 -11.56 -0.40
CA ILE A 166 20.91 -10.75 0.21
C ILE A 166 20.85 -10.87 1.74
N CYS A 167 21.45 -11.93 2.28
CA CYS A 167 21.34 -12.32 3.69
C CYS A 167 22.33 -11.62 4.63
N ILE A 168 22.32 -10.29 4.61
CA ILE A 168 23.10 -9.43 5.52
C ILE A 168 22.24 -8.99 6.72
N SER A 169 20.96 -8.75 6.48
CA SER A 169 19.95 -8.36 7.45
C SER A 169 18.57 -8.52 6.84
N GLY A 170 17.57 -8.82 7.67
CA GLY A 170 16.17 -8.72 7.27
C GLY A 170 15.72 -7.29 6.98
N ASP A 171 14.63 -7.16 6.22
CA ASP A 171 14.06 -5.87 5.80
C ASP A 171 12.56 -5.74 6.11
N GLY A 172 11.99 -6.65 6.89
CA GLY A 172 10.58 -6.65 7.25
C GLY A 172 9.69 -7.36 6.23
N ILE A 173 10.26 -7.93 5.17
CA ILE A 173 9.62 -8.81 4.20
C ILE A 173 10.14 -10.24 4.44
N GLY A 174 9.26 -11.23 4.35
CA GLY A 174 9.65 -12.63 4.56
C GLY A 174 10.52 -13.17 3.42
N ASP A 175 11.52 -13.96 3.78
CA ASP A 175 12.46 -14.60 2.85
C ASP A 175 11.78 -15.61 1.91
N THR A 176 10.56 -16.05 2.24
CA THR A 176 9.77 -16.99 1.43
C THR A 176 8.35 -16.49 1.17
N PRO A 177 7.75 -16.81 0.00
CA PRO A 177 6.37 -16.45 -0.30
C PRO A 177 5.33 -17.05 0.66
N TYR A 178 4.24 -16.32 0.91
CA TYR A 178 3.03 -16.86 1.53
C TYR A 178 2.09 -17.40 0.45
N VAL A 179 1.67 -18.66 0.58
CA VAL A 179 0.84 -19.33 -0.42
C VAL A 179 -0.64 -18.98 -0.21
N VAL A 180 -1.21 -18.16 -1.11
CA VAL A 180 -2.66 -17.92 -1.17
C VAL A 180 -3.26 -18.79 -2.26
N TYR A 181 -3.43 -20.09 -1.98
CA TYR A 181 -3.88 -21.09 -2.95
C TYR A 181 -3.10 -21.03 -4.29
N PHE A 182 -3.65 -20.36 -5.31
CA PHE A 182 -3.11 -20.27 -6.67
C PHE A 182 -2.34 -18.97 -6.97
N GLY A 183 -2.37 -17.97 -6.09
CA GLY A 183 -1.68 -16.69 -6.27
C GLY A 183 -0.80 -16.37 -5.06
N PRO A 184 0.50 -16.72 -5.05
CA PRO A 184 1.34 -16.47 -3.88
C PRO A 184 1.56 -14.98 -3.66
N ASP A 185 1.56 -14.56 -2.40
CA ASP A 185 2.16 -13.29 -1.97
C ASP A 185 3.68 -13.51 -1.90
N ARG A 186 4.42 -12.92 -2.84
CA ARG A 186 5.88 -13.13 -2.94
C ARG A 186 6.66 -12.38 -1.89
N TYR A 187 6.05 -11.37 -1.26
CA TYR A 187 6.70 -10.46 -0.34
C TYR A 187 5.87 -10.27 0.94
N PRO A 188 5.53 -11.34 1.66
CA PRO A 188 4.68 -11.24 2.85
C PRO A 188 5.37 -10.37 3.91
N LEU A 189 4.61 -9.46 4.52
CA LEU A 189 5.14 -8.57 5.55
C LEU A 189 5.31 -9.31 6.87
N MET A 190 6.43 -9.07 7.55
CA MET A 190 6.73 -9.66 8.87
C MET A 190 6.01 -8.97 10.02
N LYS A 191 5.48 -7.77 9.77
CA LYS A 191 4.74 -6.96 10.72
C LYS A 191 3.48 -6.39 10.06
N PRO A 192 2.42 -6.12 10.84
CA PRO A 192 1.24 -5.44 10.34
C PRO A 192 1.60 -4.20 9.54
N PHE A 193 0.96 -4.07 8.38
CA PHE A 193 1.00 -2.85 7.60
C PHE A 193 0.31 -1.72 8.38
N ALA A 194 0.91 -0.54 8.38
CA ALA A 194 0.30 0.64 8.96
C ALA A 194 0.44 1.85 8.02
N PRO A 195 -0.40 2.88 8.20
CA PRO A 195 -0.49 3.99 7.24
C PRO A 195 0.83 4.70 6.97
N LEU A 196 0.92 5.23 5.75
CA LEU A 196 1.99 6.09 5.27
C LEU A 196 2.32 7.20 6.28
N VAL A 197 3.61 7.40 6.52
CA VAL A 197 4.12 8.56 7.26
C VAL A 197 4.91 9.48 6.33
N THR A 198 4.67 10.77 6.45
CA THR A 198 5.35 11.79 5.65
C THR A 198 6.45 12.46 6.46
N GLY A 199 7.65 12.57 5.89
CA GLY A 199 8.76 13.34 6.47
C GLY A 199 9.18 14.51 5.62
N SER A 200 10.36 15.06 5.93
CA SER A 200 10.99 16.12 5.16
C SER A 200 12.23 15.62 4.44
N VAL A 201 12.49 16.14 3.25
CA VAL A 201 13.74 15.89 2.53
C VAL A 201 14.29 17.20 1.98
N GLN A 202 15.61 17.37 2.05
CA GLN A 202 16.32 18.45 1.38
C GLN A 202 17.34 17.87 0.42
N PHE A 203 17.28 18.27 -0.84
CA PHE A 203 18.24 17.86 -1.86
C PHE A 203 19.41 18.83 -1.96
N ALA A 204 20.61 18.30 -2.22
CA ALA A 204 21.82 19.06 -2.49
C ALA A 204 22.58 18.40 -3.66
N PRO A 205 22.91 19.15 -4.73
CA PRO A 205 22.55 20.54 -4.96
C PRO A 205 21.04 20.72 -5.22
N THR A 206 20.50 21.91 -4.90
CA THR A 206 19.13 22.29 -5.25
C THR A 206 19.01 22.71 -6.71
N SER A 207 20.11 23.14 -7.33
CA SER A 207 20.20 23.46 -8.75
C SER A 207 21.18 22.53 -9.46
N ILE A 208 20.67 21.82 -10.47
CA ILE A 208 21.41 20.84 -11.27
C ILE A 208 21.67 21.48 -12.64
N THR A 209 22.90 21.41 -13.12
CA THR A 209 23.29 21.81 -14.48
C THR A 209 23.84 20.61 -15.24
N SER A 210 23.90 20.68 -16.57
CA SER A 210 24.59 19.67 -17.37
C SER A 210 26.09 19.63 -17.07
N GLN A 211 26.72 20.79 -16.78
CA GLN A 211 28.17 20.96 -16.65
C GLN A 211 28.73 20.79 -15.23
N ASN A 212 27.96 21.05 -14.16
CA ASN A 212 28.52 21.15 -12.81
C ASN A 212 27.54 20.68 -11.71
N SER A 213 27.20 19.39 -11.73
CA SER A 213 26.21 18.78 -10.83
C SER A 213 26.82 17.93 -9.71
N GLY A 214 28.14 17.76 -9.68
CA GLY A 214 28.78 16.75 -8.82
C GLY A 214 28.41 15.31 -9.21
N LYS A 215 28.95 14.33 -8.47
CA LYS A 215 28.75 12.89 -8.72
C LYS A 215 27.39 12.38 -8.21
N TYR A 216 26.84 13.03 -7.19
CA TYR A 216 25.66 12.55 -6.49
C TYR A 216 24.65 13.67 -6.23
N LEU A 217 23.37 13.34 -6.32
CA LEU A 217 22.33 14.09 -5.64
C LEU A 217 22.25 13.59 -4.20
N THR A 218 22.41 14.48 -3.23
CA THR A 218 22.36 14.14 -1.81
C THR A 218 21.00 14.51 -1.24
N ALA A 219 20.29 13.55 -0.66
CA ALA A 219 19.06 13.77 0.09
C ALA A 219 19.37 13.75 1.59
N LYS A 220 19.04 14.83 2.29
CA LYS A 220 19.03 14.91 3.75
C LYS A 220 17.60 14.68 4.22
N ILE A 221 17.36 13.54 4.86
CA ILE A 221 16.03 13.12 5.30
C ILE A 221 15.85 13.45 6.78
N GLY A 222 14.77 14.18 7.07
CA GLY A 222 14.22 14.34 8.41
C GLY A 222 13.07 13.37 8.62
N LEU A 223 13.23 12.46 9.57
CA LEU A 223 12.18 11.51 9.95
C LEU A 223 11.11 12.22 10.83
N PRO A 224 9.85 11.76 10.80
CA PRO A 224 8.80 12.30 11.64
C PRO A 224 9.08 12.05 13.12
N GLN A 225 8.48 12.86 14.00
CA GLN A 225 8.58 12.66 15.45
C GLN A 225 8.15 11.24 15.84
N GLY A 226 8.93 10.61 16.72
CA GLY A 226 8.68 9.24 17.21
C GLY A 226 9.35 8.13 16.40
N PHE A 227 9.97 8.43 15.25
CA PHE A 227 10.77 7.48 14.49
C PHE A 227 12.27 7.73 14.72
N ASN A 228 13.03 6.65 14.88
CA ASN A 228 14.48 6.73 14.90
C ASN A 228 15.06 6.22 13.57
N ALA A 229 16.33 6.55 13.32
CA ALA A 229 16.99 6.16 12.09
C ALA A 229 17.20 4.64 11.92
N SER A 230 17.13 3.86 13.02
CA SER A 230 17.21 2.39 12.93
C SER A 230 15.91 1.75 12.42
N ASN A 231 14.78 2.46 12.47
CA ASN A 231 13.54 1.96 11.88
C ASN A 231 13.58 1.97 10.35
N LEU A 232 14.44 2.76 9.73
CA LEU A 232 14.48 2.87 8.28
C LEU A 232 15.14 1.65 7.63
N ILE A 233 14.39 1.00 6.74
CA ILE A 233 14.87 -0.10 5.91
C ILE A 233 15.70 0.50 4.77
N ARG A 234 17.03 0.50 4.90
CA ARG A 234 17.93 1.22 3.99
C ARG A 234 17.85 0.70 2.54
N SER A 235 17.63 -0.60 2.37
CA SER A 235 17.50 -1.28 1.06
C SER A 235 16.23 -0.87 0.30
N SER A 236 15.23 -0.33 1.00
CA SER A 236 13.95 0.10 0.42
C SER A 236 13.96 1.52 -0.15
N ILE A 237 15.01 2.30 0.08
CA ILE A 237 15.04 3.71 -0.31
C ILE A 237 15.04 3.83 -1.84
N ARG A 238 14.11 4.62 -2.37
CA ARG A 238 13.98 4.94 -3.80
C ARG A 238 13.81 6.45 -4.00
N LEU A 239 14.31 6.94 -5.13
CA LEU A 239 13.99 8.26 -5.66
C LEU A 239 13.12 8.08 -6.91
N ASN A 240 11.96 8.73 -6.92
CA ASN A 240 10.90 8.60 -7.91
C ASN A 240 10.58 7.13 -8.21
N GLU A 241 10.44 6.34 -7.14
CA GLU A 241 10.15 4.88 -7.11
C GLU A 241 11.19 3.96 -7.77
N THR A 242 12.09 4.48 -8.61
CA THR A 242 12.92 3.67 -9.51
C THR A 242 14.40 3.71 -9.15
N ILE A 243 14.95 4.87 -8.77
CA ILE A 243 16.39 5.03 -8.57
C ILE A 243 16.77 4.56 -7.16
N THR A 244 17.68 3.59 -7.08
CA THR A 244 18.21 3.07 -5.81
C THR A 244 19.24 4.00 -5.19
N ALA A 245 19.30 4.00 -3.86
CA ALA A 245 20.32 4.73 -3.12
C ALA A 245 21.72 4.16 -3.39
N SER A 246 22.68 5.02 -3.75
CA SER A 246 24.09 4.65 -3.90
C SER A 246 24.80 4.52 -2.55
N SER A 247 24.39 5.31 -1.55
CA SER A 247 24.85 5.17 -0.17
C SER A 247 23.85 5.75 0.81
N VAL A 248 23.84 5.21 2.03
CA VAL A 248 22.97 5.64 3.13
C VAL A 248 23.81 5.76 4.38
N ARG A 249 23.87 6.94 4.99
CA ARG A 249 24.68 7.23 6.18
C ARG A 249 23.85 7.96 7.22
N LEU A 250 23.95 7.52 8.46
CA LEU A 250 23.37 8.24 9.60
C LEU A 250 24.41 9.24 10.14
N VAL A 251 24.02 10.50 10.27
CA VAL A 251 24.84 11.55 10.89
C VAL A 251 24.17 11.97 12.19
N THR A 252 24.79 11.58 13.30
CA THR A 252 24.40 12.03 14.64
C THR A 252 24.98 13.42 14.90
N GLN A 253 24.15 14.33 15.40
CA GLN A 253 24.58 15.67 15.80
C GLN A 253 24.33 15.84 17.30
N PRO A 254 25.25 16.47 18.07
CA PRO A 254 25.14 16.58 19.52
C PRO A 254 23.88 17.29 20.04
N SER A 255 23.27 18.16 19.22
CA SER A 255 22.16 19.03 19.59
C SER A 255 21.01 19.06 18.56
N ALA A 256 20.99 18.13 17.61
CA ALA A 256 19.96 18.07 16.57
C ALA A 256 19.49 16.63 16.34
N THR A 257 18.27 16.49 15.80
CA THR A 257 17.75 15.20 15.35
C THR A 257 18.72 14.55 14.36
N PRO A 258 19.06 13.25 14.52
CA PRO A 258 19.93 12.54 13.60
C PRO A 258 19.44 12.69 12.17
N LEU A 259 20.34 13.08 11.27
CA LEU A 259 20.03 13.25 9.85
C LEU A 259 20.45 12.01 9.09
N LEU A 260 19.57 11.49 8.24
CA LEU A 260 19.95 10.47 7.29
C LEU A 260 20.40 11.14 5.98
N ILE A 261 21.62 10.85 5.56
CA ILE A 261 22.19 11.31 4.31
C ILE A 261 22.15 10.15 3.32
N VAL A 262 21.40 10.33 2.25
CA VAL A 262 21.29 9.39 1.14
C VAL A 262 21.89 10.01 -0.10
N THR A 263 22.66 9.25 -0.88
CA THR A 263 23.16 9.72 -2.17
C THR A 263 22.56 8.91 -3.30
N PHE A 264 22.24 9.59 -4.41
CA PHE A 264 21.75 8.99 -5.65
C PHE A 264 22.69 9.34 -6.79
N SER A 265 22.91 8.42 -7.73
CA SER A 265 23.76 8.64 -8.90
C SER A 265 23.22 9.81 -9.72
N MET A 266 24.04 10.86 -9.91
CA MET A 266 23.61 12.02 -10.69
C MET A 266 23.33 11.68 -12.16
N THR A 267 23.96 10.62 -12.68
CA THR A 267 23.68 10.11 -14.03
C THR A 267 22.23 9.66 -14.16
N GLN A 268 21.75 8.81 -13.24
CA GLN A 268 20.37 8.32 -13.25
C GLN A 268 19.38 9.44 -12.92
N VAL A 269 19.73 10.35 -12.00
CA VAL A 269 18.88 11.50 -11.66
C VAL A 269 18.64 12.39 -12.87
N LYS A 270 19.65 12.61 -13.71
CA LYS A 270 19.52 13.42 -14.92
C LYS A 270 18.57 12.80 -15.95
N GLU A 271 18.43 11.47 -15.98
CA GLU A 271 17.48 10.77 -16.86
C GLU A 271 16.02 11.08 -16.51
N LEU A 272 15.74 11.58 -15.30
CA LEU A 272 14.39 12.04 -14.90
C LEU A 272 14.00 13.36 -15.56
N PHE A 273 14.95 14.12 -16.11
CA PHE A 273 14.71 15.48 -16.59
C PHE A 273 14.75 15.56 -18.11
N SER A 274 13.65 16.00 -18.72
CA SER A 274 13.54 16.19 -20.17
C SER A 274 13.87 17.59 -20.66
N LYS A 275 13.75 18.62 -19.80
CA LYS A 275 14.00 20.04 -20.15
C LYS A 275 14.33 20.87 -18.91
N PRO A 276 14.98 22.04 -19.04
CA PRO A 276 15.14 22.95 -17.91
C PRO A 276 13.79 23.29 -17.24
N GLY A 277 13.77 23.34 -15.91
CA GLY A 277 12.56 23.54 -15.14
C GLY A 277 12.70 23.14 -13.67
N ILE A 278 11.60 23.27 -12.93
CA ILE A 278 11.51 22.84 -11.52
C ILE A 278 10.87 21.46 -11.50
N TYR A 279 11.52 20.53 -10.82
CA TYR A 279 11.09 19.15 -10.67
C TYR A 279 10.83 18.83 -9.20
N THR A 280 9.65 18.29 -8.92
CA THR A 280 9.34 17.71 -7.61
C THR A 280 9.85 16.28 -7.60
N LEU A 281 10.85 16.01 -6.78
CA LEU A 281 11.37 14.66 -6.59
C LEU A 281 10.74 14.04 -5.34
N GLN A 282 10.42 12.75 -5.45
CA GLN A 282 9.80 11.96 -4.39
C GLN A 282 10.81 10.94 -3.88
N LEU A 283 11.07 10.97 -2.59
CA LEU A 283 11.82 9.93 -1.90
C LEU A 283 10.84 9.01 -1.18
N THR A 284 10.93 7.71 -1.46
CA THR A 284 10.18 6.67 -0.75
C THR A 284 11.11 5.71 -0.04
N ALA A 285 10.62 5.12 1.04
CA ALA A 285 11.28 4.08 1.81
C ALA A 285 10.24 3.34 2.67
N ASN A 286 10.68 2.30 3.38
CA ASN A 286 9.91 1.62 4.40
C ASN A 286 10.54 1.82 5.78
N LEU A 287 9.68 1.85 6.78
CA LEU A 287 10.01 1.91 8.20
C LEU A 287 9.52 0.65 8.88
N LEU A 288 10.42 -0.06 9.55
CA LEU A 288 10.15 -1.19 10.41
C LEU A 288 10.26 -0.77 11.87
N THR A 289 9.12 -0.76 12.54
CA THR A 289 9.01 -0.59 13.99
C THR A 289 8.84 -1.95 14.66
N ASN A 290 8.90 -1.99 15.99
CA ASN A 290 8.68 -3.25 16.73
C ASN A 290 7.30 -3.88 16.44
N THR A 291 6.32 -3.06 16.06
CA THR A 291 4.92 -3.46 15.89
C THR A 291 4.38 -3.34 14.46
N ASN A 292 5.03 -2.57 13.57
CA ASN A 292 4.48 -2.27 12.25
C ASN A 292 5.54 -2.14 11.16
N PHE A 293 5.15 -2.50 9.93
CA PHE A 293 5.78 -2.12 8.67
C PHE A 293 5.03 -0.92 8.09
N ARG A 294 5.72 0.15 7.72
CA ARG A 294 5.10 1.42 7.28
C ARG A 294 5.82 2.01 6.08
N PRO A 295 5.09 2.47 5.04
CA PRO A 295 5.71 3.26 4.00
C PRO A 295 6.06 4.66 4.53
N PHE A 296 7.12 5.23 3.99
CA PHE A 296 7.59 6.57 4.23
C PHE A 296 7.71 7.31 2.90
N GLN A 297 7.28 8.57 2.89
CA GLN A 297 7.43 9.45 1.73
C GLN A 297 7.89 10.84 2.16
N ALA A 298 8.75 11.44 1.36
CA ALA A 298 9.08 12.86 1.44
C ALA A 298 9.27 13.41 0.04
N THR A 299 8.89 14.68 -0.18
CA THR A 299 9.09 15.34 -1.47
C THR A 299 9.81 16.66 -1.29
N ALA A 300 10.63 17.03 -2.28
CA ALA A 300 11.22 18.36 -2.37
C ALA A 300 11.58 18.68 -3.82
N THR A 301 11.76 19.96 -4.10
CA THR A 301 12.03 20.44 -5.45
C THR A 301 13.52 20.59 -5.73
N VAL A 302 13.91 20.29 -6.96
CA VAL A 302 15.21 20.68 -7.54
C VAL A 302 14.97 21.43 -8.85
N SER A 303 15.85 22.36 -9.20
CA SER A 303 15.80 23.08 -10.47
C SER A 303 16.85 22.52 -11.43
N LEU A 304 16.44 22.06 -12.61
CA LEU A 304 17.35 21.87 -13.74
C LEU A 304 17.46 23.21 -14.47
N VAL A 305 18.66 23.80 -14.48
CA VAL A 305 18.91 25.05 -15.19
C VAL A 305 19.70 24.78 -16.47
N SER A 306 19.45 25.59 -17.50
CA SER A 306 20.31 25.60 -18.69
C SER A 306 21.73 25.97 -18.27
N SER A 307 22.71 25.25 -18.80
CA SER A 307 24.12 25.62 -18.70
C SER A 307 24.39 26.98 -19.32
#